data_AF-A0A1X2H114-F1
#
_entry.id   AF-A0A1X2H114-F1
#
_cell.length_a   1.000
_cell.length_b   1.000
_cell.length_c   1.000
_cell.angle_alpha   90.00
_cell.angle_beta   90.00
_cell.angle_gamma   90.00
#
_symmetry.space_group_name_H-M   'P 1'
#
loop_
_entity.id
_entity.type
_entity.pdbx_description
1 polymer ?
#
loop_
_entity_poly.entity_id
_entity_poly.type
_entity_poly.pdbx_seq_one_letter_code
_entity_poly.pdbx_strand_id
1 'polypeptide(L)' 'MCHSCHTTQTPEWRRGPDGARTLCNACGLRMSYQRYVLQINQLVLDFRLLQVAATTLTHDSTASSTDCFYHSYTDKSDI' A
#
# COMPACT_ATOMS: atom_id res chain seq x y z
N MET A 1 28.77 18.51 -9.54
CA MET A 1 27.45 18.99 -9.99
C MET A 1 26.41 17.94 -9.65
N CYS A 2 25.31 18.31 -9.00
CA CYS A 2 24.24 17.38 -8.63
C CYS A 2 23.49 16.89 -9.87
N HIS A 3 23.30 15.58 -10.04
CA HIS A 3 22.60 15.02 -11.19
C HIS A 3 21.08 15.27 -11.17
N SER A 4 20.50 15.56 -9.99
CA SER A 4 19.05 15.77 -9.85
C SER A 4 18.64 17.24 -9.98
N CYS A 5 19.43 18.18 -9.44
CA CYS A 5 19.06 19.60 -9.42
C CYS A 5 20.14 20.52 -9.99
N HIS A 6 21.23 19.95 -10.51
CA HIS A 6 22.32 20.69 -11.15
C HIS A 6 23.08 21.69 -10.27
N THR A 7 22.82 21.75 -8.96
CA THR A 7 23.61 22.60 -8.05
C THR A 7 25.08 22.20 -8.08
N THR A 8 25.94 23.21 -8.01
CA THR A 8 27.39 23.05 -7.84
C THR A 8 27.85 23.31 -6.41
N GLN A 9 26.97 23.85 -5.57
CA GLN A 9 27.24 24.17 -4.17
C GLN A 9 26.35 23.32 -3.24
N THR A 10 26.96 22.68 -2.26
CA THR A 10 26.28 21.86 -1.24
C THR A 10 27.23 21.67 -0.06
N PRO A 11 26.73 21.63 1.19
CA PRO A 11 27.57 21.38 2.36
C PRO A 11 28.16 19.96 2.37
N GLU A 12 27.50 19.00 1.70
CA GLU A 12 27.95 17.62 1.60
C GLU A 12 27.51 16.99 0.27
N TRP A 13 28.35 16.12 -0.30
CA TRP A 13 28.06 15.36 -1.52
C TRP A 13 27.72 13.91 -1.18
N ARG A 14 26.50 13.47 -1.51
CA ARG A 14 26.02 12.11 -1.21
C ARG A 14 26.17 11.19 -2.42
N ARG A 15 26.23 9.89 -2.14
CA ARG A 15 26.15 8.83 -3.18
C ARG A 15 24.74 8.79 -3.76
N GLY A 16 24.64 8.79 -5.07
CA GLY A 16 23.40 8.58 -5.82
C GLY A 16 23.42 7.25 -6.58
N PRO A 17 22.42 7.01 -7.45
CA PRO A 17 22.32 5.80 -8.26
C PRO A 17 23.52 5.65 -9.20
N ASP A 18 24.01 6.76 -9.75
CA ASP A 18 25.11 6.77 -10.73
C ASP A 18 26.50 6.73 -10.07
N GLY A 19 26.57 6.49 -8.75
CA GLY A 19 27.83 6.34 -8.02
C GLY A 19 28.06 7.39 -6.93
N ALA A 20 29.31 7.48 -6.48
CA ALA A 20 29.69 8.35 -5.36
C ALA A 20 29.61 9.83 -5.75
N ARG A 21 29.16 10.68 -4.81
CA ARG A 21 29.12 12.15 -4.93
C ARG A 21 28.30 12.69 -6.12
N THR A 22 27.31 11.94 -6.61
CA THR A 22 26.45 12.37 -7.74
C THR A 22 25.26 13.23 -7.30
N LEU A 23 24.95 13.28 -6.01
CA LEU A 23 23.84 14.07 -5.46
C LEU A 23 24.33 15.08 -4.43
N CYS A 24 23.68 16.25 -4.39
CA CYS A 24 23.82 17.17 -3.27
C CYS A 24 23.13 16.62 -2.01
N ASN A 25 23.38 17.26 -0.87
CA ASN A 25 22.83 16.84 0.42
C ASN A 25 21.29 16.74 0.39
N ALA A 26 20.62 17.78 -0.11
CA ALA A 26 19.16 17.83 -0.17
C ALA A 26 18.56 16.73 -1.07
N CYS A 27 19.11 16.55 -2.28
CA CYS A 27 18.63 15.54 -3.21
C CYS A 27 18.88 14.11 -2.69
N GLY A 28 20.03 13.86 -2.07
CA GLY A 28 20.33 12.56 -1.47
C GLY A 28 19.38 12.22 -0.32
N LEU A 29 19.11 13.18 0.58
CA LEU A 29 18.15 12.98 1.67
C LEU A 29 16.73 12.74 1.16
N ARG A 30 16.28 13.52 0.17
CA ARG A 30 14.97 13.32 -0.47
C ARG A 30 14.84 11.91 -1.05
N MET A 31 15.86 11.43 -1.76
CA MET A 31 15.86 10.09 -2.33
C MET A 31 15.83 9.00 -1.24
N SER A 32 16.62 9.15 -0.18
CA SER A 32 16.59 8.23 0.96
C SER A 32 15.21 8.17 1.61
N TYR A 33 14.58 9.33 1.84
CA TYR A 33 13.23 9.40 2.39
C TYR A 33 12.19 8.77 1.45
N GLN A 34 12.26 9.04 0.15
CA GLN A 34 11.36 8.42 -0.83
C GLN A 34 11.47 6.89 -0.79
N ARG A 35 12.67 6.32 -0.72
CA ARG A 35 12.85 4.87 -0.59
C ARG A 35 12.24 4.32 0.70
N TYR A 36 12.42 5.02 1.81
CA TYR A 36 11.81 4.64 3.09
C TYR A 36 10.27 4.65 3.03
N VAL A 37 9.68 5.69 2.44
CA VAL A 37 8.23 5.79 2.26
C VAL A 37 7.70 4.69 1.35
N LEU A 38 8.39 4.37 0.24
CA LEU A 38 7.99 3.26 -0.63
C LEU A 38 7.99 1.93 0.12
N GLN A 39 9.00 1.68 0.95
CA GLN A 39 9.06 0.48 1.79
C GLN A 39 7.91 0.43 2.79
N ILE A 40 7.60 1.53 3.48
CA ILE A 40 6.45 1.59 4.40
C ILE A 40 5.14 1.38 3.65
N ASN A 41 4.95 2.04 2.51
CA ASN A 41 3.73 1.93 1.74
C ASN A 41 3.48 0.49 1.31
N GLN A 42 4.53 -0.26 0.97
CA GLN A 42 4.40 -1.69 0.72
C GLN A 42 3.87 -2.44 1.94
N LEU A 43 4.44 -2.19 3.13
CA LEU A 43 3.96 -2.81 4.37
C LEU A 43 2.51 -2.44 4.70
N VAL A 44 2.11 -1.18 4.45
CA VAL A 44 0.73 -0.72 4.65
C VAL A 44 -0.22 -1.43 3.67
N LEU A 45 0.19 -1.61 2.41
CA LEU A 45 -0.58 -2.35 1.42
C LEU A 45 -0.72 -3.81 1.83
N ASP A 46 0.37 -4.45 2.26
CA ASP A 46 0.36 -5.84 2.71
C ASP A 46 -0.59 -6.02 3.90
N PHE A 47 -0.56 -5.11 4.89
CA PHE A 47 -1.49 -5.14 6.01
C PHE A 47 -2.95 -4.96 5.58
N ARG A 48 -3.22 -4.01 4.67
CA ARG A 48 -4.58 -3.78 4.14
C ARG A 48 -5.10 -5.02 3.40
N LEU A 49 -4.26 -5.68 2.61
CA LEU A 49 -4.64 -6.90 1.90
C LEU A 49 -5.00 -8.04 2.87
N LEU A 50 -4.25 -8.20 3.95
CA LEU A 50 -4.55 -9.20 4.99
C LEU A 50 -5.90 -8.92 5.68
N GLN A 51 -6.22 -7.66 5.96
CA GLN A 51 -7.52 -7.29 6.52
C GLN A 51 -8.68 -7.59 5.57
N VAL A 52 -8.54 -7.26 4.28
CA VAL A 52 -9.54 -7.57 3.26
C VAL A 52 -9.76 -9.09 3.17
N ALA A 53 -8.69 -9.87 3.11
CA ALA A 53 -8.77 -11.33 3.09
C ALA A 53 -9.48 -11.90 4.33
N ALA A 54 -9.20 -11.35 5.52
CA ALA A 54 -9.90 -11.74 6.74
C ALA A 54 -11.40 -11.42 6.68
N THR A 55 -11.79 -10.25 6.16
CA THR A 55 -13.21 -9.88 6.02
C THR A 55 -13.97 -10.77 5.03
N THR A 56 -13.33 -11.18 3.93
CA THR A 56 -13.94 -12.11 2.97
C THR A 56 -14.18 -13.49 3.58
N LEU A 57 -13.28 -13.97 4.45
CA LEU A 57 -13.46 -15.24 5.17
C LEU A 57 -14.62 -15.18 6.19
N THR A 58 -14.87 -14.00 6.80
CA THR A 58 -15.96 -13.85 7.77
C THR A 58 -17.35 -13.72 7.13
N HIS A 59 -17.45 -13.30 5.86
CA HIS A 59 -18.74 -13.13 5.18
C HIS A 59 -19.37 -14.45 4.73
N ASP A 60 -18.60 -15.52 4.55
CA ASP A 60 -19.11 -16.87 4.28
C ASP A 60 -19.81 -17.50 5.51
N SER A 61 -19.57 -16.98 6.71
CA SER A 61 -20.21 -17.49 7.93
C SER A 61 -21.56 -16.83 8.27
N THR A 62 -21.93 -15.74 7.59
CA THR A 62 -23.25 -15.08 7.75
C THR A 62 -24.26 -15.44 6.67
N ALA A 63 -23.87 -16.16 5.62
CA ALA A 63 -24.75 -16.65 4.56
C ALA A 63 -25.58 -17.90 4.97
N SER A 64 -25.98 -18.00 6.25
CA SER A 64 -26.67 -19.20 6.78
C SER A 64 -27.90 -18.91 7.67
N SER A 65 -28.53 -17.74 7.57
CA SER A 65 -29.80 -17.53 8.32
C SER A 65 -30.90 -16.76 7.59
N THR A 66 -30.57 -15.83 6.69
CA THR A 66 -31.60 -15.09 5.95
C THR A 66 -32.15 -15.83 4.73
N ASP A 67 -31.38 -16.76 4.14
CA ASP A 67 -31.82 -17.53 2.97
C ASP A 67 -32.80 -18.67 3.34
N CYS A 68 -32.70 -19.22 4.57
CA CYS A 68 -33.66 -20.19 5.10
C CYS A 68 -35.03 -19.56 5.41
N PHE A 69 -35.07 -18.28 5.81
CA PHE A 69 -36.31 -17.57 6.10
C PHE A 69 -37.04 -17.11 4.84
N TYR A 70 -36.33 -16.80 3.76
CA TYR A 70 -36.95 -16.39 2.50
C TYR A 70 -37.58 -17.57 1.76
N HIS A 71 -36.93 -18.74 1.78
CA HIS A 71 -37.44 -19.94 1.12
C HIS A 71 -38.69 -20.55 1.79
N SER A 72 -38.91 -20.28 3.09
CA SER A 72 -40.10 -20.72 3.81
C SER A 72 -41.32 -19.82 3.59
N TYR A 73 -41.15 -18.64 2.99
CA TYR A 73 -42.24 -17.70 2.71
C TYR A 73 -42.86 -17.89 1.32
N THR A 74 -42.13 -18.45 0.36
CA THR A 74 -42.57 -18.60 -1.04
C THR A 74 -43.33 -19.90 -1.33
N ASP A 75 -43.47 -20.81 -0.36
CA ASP A 75 -44.14 -22.12 -0.54
C ASP A 75 -45.65 -22.10 -0.15
N LYS A 76 -46.27 -20.92 -0.05
CA LYS A 76 -47.69 -20.77 0.33
C LYS A 76 -48.57 -20.01 -0.68
N SER A 77 -48.08 -19.72 -1.87
CA SER A 77 -48.84 -18.96 -2.88
C SER A 77 -49.36 -19.78 -4.07
N ASP A 78 -49.23 -21.11 -4.06
CA ASP A 78 -49.78 -21.98 -5.11
C ASP A 78 -50.94 -22.85 -4.57
N ILE A 79 -52.08 -22.22 -4.26
CA ILE A 79 -53.45 -22.82 -4.20
C ILE A 79 -54.44 -21.78 -4.73
#